data_AF-A0A832NHQ4-F1
#
_entry.id   AF-A0A832NHQ4-F1
#
_cell.length_a   1.000
_cell.length_b   1.000
_cell.length_c   1.000
_cell.angle_alpha   90.00
_cell.angle_beta   90.00
_cell.angle_gamma   90.00
#
_symmetry.space_group_name_H-M   'P 1'
#
loop_
_entity.id
_entity.type
_entity.pdbx_description
1 polymer ?
#
loop_
_entity_poly.entity_id
_entity_poly.type
_entity_poly.pdbx_seq_one_letter_code
_entity_poly.pdbx_strand_id
1 'polypeptide(L)' 'EGFVPKRHRIIFRHGAVYEFSAEPSGRRIYLVATYHPSRRNTQTGLLTPKMLARVFARAVRLAGRA' A
#
# COMPACT_ATOMS: atom_id res chain seq x y z
N GLU A 1 20.28 -7.30 2.13
CA GLU A 1 19.63 -6.79 0.91
C GLU A 1 18.69 -5.65 1.29
N GLY A 2 18.84 -4.48 0.66
CA GLY A 2 17.96 -3.33 0.88
C GLY A 2 16.93 -3.22 -0.23
N PHE A 3 15.71 -2.77 0.09
CA PHE A 3 14.68 -2.47 -0.91
C PHE A 3 14.78 -1.00 -1.34
N VAL A 4 14.94 -0.77 -2.64
CA VAL A 4 14.96 0.58 -3.24
C VAL A 4 13.66 0.87 -3.98
N PRO A 5 13.07 2.07 -3.82
CA PRO A 5 11.83 2.40 -4.51
C PRO A 5 12.10 2.63 -6.00
N LYS A 6 11.22 2.11 -6.87
CA LYS A 6 11.28 2.41 -8.32
C LYS A 6 10.96 3.86 -8.67
N ARG A 7 10.34 4.61 -7.75
CA ARG A 7 10.07 6.05 -7.91
C ARG A 7 10.74 6.80 -6.76
N HIS A 8 11.48 7.87 -7.10
CA HIS A 8 12.21 8.66 -6.10
C HIS A 8 11.30 9.38 -5.10
N ARG A 9 10.08 9.77 -5.50
CA ARG A 9 9.15 10.50 -4.61
C ARG A 9 8.04 9.62 -4.09
N ILE A 10 8.03 9.39 -2.78
CA ILE A 10 6.99 8.65 -2.04
C ILE A 10 6.08 9.66 -1.34
N ILE A 11 4.84 9.78 -1.81
CA ILE A 11 3.84 10.67 -1.21
C ILE A 11 2.78 9.84 -0.49
N PHE A 12 2.53 10.12 0.78
CA PHE A 12 1.44 9.46 1.48
C PHE A 12 0.08 9.90 0.92
N ARG A 13 -0.71 8.93 0.46
CA ARG A 13 -2.12 9.09 0.08
C ARG A 13 -2.83 7.76 0.27
N HIS A 14 -4.12 7.77 0.60
CA HIS A 14 -4.88 6.53 0.69
C HIS A 14 -4.89 5.80 -0.66
N GLY A 15 -4.60 4.51 -0.64
CA GLY A 15 -4.55 3.67 -1.83
C GLY A 15 -3.29 3.84 -2.69
N ALA A 16 -2.28 4.62 -2.26
CA ALA A 16 -1.02 4.70 -2.97
C ALA A 16 -0.35 3.32 -3.02
N VAL A 17 0.31 3.01 -4.13
CA VAL A 17 1.12 1.80 -4.29
C VAL A 17 2.47 2.21 -4.83
N TYR A 18 3.52 1.72 -4.17
CA TYR A 18 4.91 1.91 -4.56
C TYR A 18 5.57 0.55 -4.72
N GLU A 19 6.28 0.37 -5.83
CA GLU A 19 7.06 -0.84 -6.07
C GLU A 19 8.49 -0.60 -5.57
N PHE A 20 9.01 -1.61 -4.88
CA PHE A 20 10.40 -1.67 -4.47
C PHE A 20 11.05 -2.94 -5.00
N SER A 21 12.34 -2.84 -5.32
CA SER A 21 13.17 -3.98 -5.70
C SER A 21 14.34 -4.11 -4.74
N ALA A 22 14.68 -5.32 -4.35
CA ALA A 22 15.93 -5.62 -3.68
C ALA A 22 17.02 -5.89 -4.71
N GLU A 23 18.20 -5.33 -4.49
CA GLU A 23 19.40 -5.64 -5.28
C GLU A 23 20.38 -6.48 -4.43
N PRO A 24 21.05 -7.49 -5.01
CA PRO A 24 21.02 -7.93 -6.42
C PRO A 24 19.92 -8.96 -6.74
N SER A 25 19.16 -9.45 -5.74
CA SER A 25 18.23 -10.57 -5.90
C SER A 25 17.06 -10.31 -6.87
N GLY A 26 16.79 -9.05 -7.20
CA GLY A 26 15.67 -8.66 -8.05
C GLY A 26 14.30 -8.86 -7.40
N ARG A 27 14.27 -9.24 -6.11
CA ARG A 27 13.03 -9.50 -5.38
C ARG A 27 12.18 -8.23 -5.34
N ARG A 28 10.91 -8.34 -5.74
CA ARG A 28 9.96 -7.23 -5.76
C ARG A 28 9.04 -7.28 -4.55
N ILE A 29 8.77 -6.12 -3.96
CA ILE A 29 7.70 -5.92 -2.97
C ILE A 29 6.87 -4.70 -3.34
N TYR A 30 5.66 -4.64 -2.79
CA TYR A 30 4.76 -3.52 -2.95
C TYR A 30 4.45 -2.90 -1.59
N LEU A 31 4.70 -1.60 -1.45
CA LEU A 31 4.23 -0.80 -0.34
C LEU A 31 2.86 -0.22 -0.71
N VAL A 32 1.82 -0.65 -0.01
CA VAL A 32 0.45 -0.15 -0.17
C VAL A 32 0.08 0.73 1.02
N ALA A 33 -0.28 1.98 0.76
CA ALA A 33 -0.64 2.94 1.81
C ALA A 33 -2.16 3.03 2.00
N THR A 34 -2.60 3.19 3.26
CA THR A 34 -3.98 3.55 3.61
C THR A 34 -3.99 4.54 4.75
N TYR A 35 -5.03 5.38 4.82
CA TYR A 35 -5.36 6.05 6.08
C TYR A 35 -5.52 5.03 7.21
N HIS A 36 -5.10 5.44 8.41
CA HIS A 36 -5.20 4.61 9.60
C HIS A 36 -6.68 4.42 10.02
N PRO A 37 -7.11 3.21 10.42
CA PRO A 37 -8.48 2.95 10.85
C PRO A 37 -8.75 3.41 12.29
N SER A 38 -8.43 4.67 12.61
CA SER A 38 -8.80 5.27 13.90
C SER A 38 -10.28 5.61 13.94
N ARG A 39 -10.85 5.69 15.16
CA ARG A 39 -12.24 6.16 15.37
C ARG A 39 -12.53 7.47 14.65
N ARG A 40 -11.62 8.46 14.74
CA ARG A 40 -11.78 9.75 14.05
C ARG A 40 -11.96 9.55 12.53
N ASN A 41 -11.09 8.77 11.88
CA ASN A 41 -11.15 8.61 10.42
C ASN A 41 -12.38 7.82 9.97
N THR A 42 -12.79 6.82 10.74
CA THR A 42 -13.96 5.98 10.40
C THR A 42 -15.28 6.68 10.70
N GLN A 43 -15.36 7.45 11.79
CA GLN A 43 -16.57 8.19 12.17
C GLN A 43 -16.83 9.41 11.28
N THR A 44 -15.79 10.12 10.83
CA THR A 44 -15.95 11.27 9.90
C THR A 44 -16.11 10.86 8.44
N GLY A 45 -15.97 9.56 8.12
CA GLY A 45 -16.02 9.06 6.75
C GLY A 45 -14.74 9.31 5.93
N LEU A 46 -13.67 9.88 6.52
CA LEU A 46 -12.37 10.01 5.85
C LEU A 46 -11.81 8.65 5.41
N LEU A 47 -12.14 7.57 6.16
CA LEU A 47 -11.90 6.20 5.77
C LEU A 47 -13.16 5.35 6.00
N THR A 48 -13.71 4.77 4.92
CA THR A 48 -14.83 3.83 5.04
C THR A 48 -14.33 2.37 5.07
N PRO A 49 -15.11 1.43 5.65
CA PRO A 49 -14.79 -0.01 5.56
C PRO A 49 -14.60 -0.50 4.12
N LYS A 50 -15.42 0.00 3.18
CA LYS A 50 -15.32 -0.33 1.75
C LYS A 50 -13.99 0.14 1.13
N MET A 51 -13.51 1.32 1.52
CA MET A 51 -12.20 1.82 1.10
C MET A 51 -11.07 0.94 1.61
N LEU A 52 -11.10 0.56 2.89
CA LEU A 52 -10.10 -0.33 3.48
C LEU A 52 -10.11 -1.72 2.83
N ALA A 53 -11.30 -2.29 2.58
CA ALA A 53 -11.44 -3.57 1.88
C ALA A 53 -10.83 -3.53 0.47
N ARG A 54 -10.99 -2.43 -0.27
CA ARG A 54 -10.36 -2.25 -1.59
C ARG A 54 -8.84 -2.23 -1.51
N VAL A 55 -8.26 -1.64 -0.46
CA VAL A 55 -6.81 -1.63 -0.23
C VAL A 55 -6.31 -3.07 -0.02
N PHE A 56 -6.96 -3.84 0.84
CA PHE A 56 -6.58 -5.25 1.06
C PHE A 56 -6.76 -6.12 -0.17
N ALA A 57 -7.87 -5.98 -0.91
CA ALA A 57 -8.08 -6.67 -2.18
C ALA A 57 -6.98 -6.34 -3.20
N ARG A 58 -6.51 -5.08 -3.23
CA ARG A 58 -5.37 -4.69 -4.07
C ARG A 58 -4.07 -5.34 -3.59
N ALA A 59 -3.82 -5.42 -2.29
CA ALA A 59 -2.65 -6.07 -1.73
C ALA A 59 -2.60 -7.57 -2.07
N VAL A 60 -3.75 -8.27 -1.98
CA VAL A 60 -3.87 -9.69 -2.37
C VAL A 60 -3.50 -9.90 -3.84
N ARG A 61 -4.05 -9.08 -4.75
CA ARG A 61 -3.69 -9.11 -6.18
C ARG A 61 -2.20 -8.88 -6.43
N LEU A 62 -1.62 -7.87 -5.78
CA LEU A 62 -0.19 -7.55 -5.91
C LEU A 62 0.73 -8.63 -5.34
N ALA A 63 0.27 -9.36 -4.33
CA ALA A 63 0.98 -10.50 -3.77
C ALA A 63 0.85 -11.77 -4.62
N GLY A 64 0.10 -11.75 -5.73
CA GLY A 64 -0.17 -12.93 -6.55
C GLY A 64 -1.02 -13.99 -5.84
N ARG A 65 -1.88 -13.57 -4.90
CA ARG A 65 -2.74 -14.45 -4.09
C ARG A 65 -4.23 -14.33 -4.44
N ALA A 66 -4.54 -13.83 -5.63
CA ALA A 66 -5.91 -13.68 -6.13
C ALA A 66 -6.40 -14.96 -6.82
#